data_AF-A0A2N3FSL3-F1
#
_entry.id   AF-A0A2N3FSL3-F1
#
_cell.length_a   1.000
_cell.length_b   1.000
_cell.length_c   1.000
_cell.angle_alpha   90.00
_cell.angle_beta   90.00
_cell.angle_gamma   90.00
#
_symmetry.space_group_name_H-M   'P 1'
#
loop_
_entity.id
_entity.type
_entity.pdbx_description
1 polymer ?
#
loop_
_entity_poly.entity_id
_entity_poly.type
_entity_poly.pdbx_seq_one_letter_code
_entity_poly.pdbx_strand_id
1 'polypeptide(L)'
;MLTWICAAVWTGVALLAFVMARNGLAAGRLLPFHERASGRDWEALSAAERAVALALTRSLGLGFLITGLALLAAAGEVLLGAAGLAAALAGLAVVFTVGLAVINHRLQAAVGTPTPWKGSLYAATLTLLGLAACLIWLQ
;
A
#
# COMPACT_ATOMS: atom_id res chain seq x y z
N MET A 1 -15.54 -27.57 3.26
CA MET A 1 -15.79 -27.03 1.90
C MET A 1 -15.90 -25.51 1.88
N LEU A 2 -16.70 -24.89 2.76
CA LEU A 2 -16.87 -23.42 2.80
C LEU A 2 -15.55 -22.66 2.94
N THR A 3 -14.64 -23.09 3.82
CA THR A 3 -13.31 -22.48 4.02
C THR A 3 -12.47 -22.45 2.74
N TRP A 4 -12.52 -23.52 1.94
CA TRP A 4 -11.77 -23.62 0.68
C TRP A 4 -12.35 -22.72 -0.41
N ILE A 5 -13.67 -22.56 -0.45
CA ILE A 5 -14.34 -21.63 -1.38
C ILE A 5 -13.96 -20.19 -1.01
N CYS A 6 -14.02 -19.82 0.27
CA CYS A 6 -13.60 -18.48 0.71
C CYS A 6 -12.12 -18.22 0.40
N ALA A 7 -11.23 -19.17 0.70
CA ALA A 7 -9.80 -19.04 0.39
C ALA A 7 -9.55 -18.87 -1.12
N ALA A 8 -10.25 -19.62 -1.97
CA ALA A 8 -10.14 -19.48 -3.42
C ALA A 8 -10.63 -18.11 -3.91
N VAL A 9 -11.77 -17.63 -3.41
CA VAL A 9 -12.31 -16.30 -3.75
C VAL A 9 -11.35 -15.19 -3.30
N TRP A 10 -10.86 -15.23 -2.05
CA TRP A 10 -9.92 -14.24 -1.54
C TRP A 10 -8.61 -14.25 -2.31
N THR A 11 -8.11 -15.42 -2.70
CA THR A 11 -6.93 -15.55 -3.57
C THR A 11 -7.19 -14.90 -4.93
N GLY A 12 -8.34 -15.15 -5.55
CA GLY A 12 -8.73 -14.52 -6.81
C GLY A 12 -8.78 -12.99 -6.70
N VAL A 13 -9.40 -12.46 -5.65
CA VAL A 13 -9.44 -11.01 -5.39
C VAL A 13 -8.04 -10.46 -5.12
N ALA A 14 -7.19 -11.18 -4.40
CA ALA A 14 -5.81 -10.77 -4.14
C ALA A 14 -4.99 -10.64 -5.43
N LEU A 15 -5.15 -11.56 -6.38
CA LEU A 15 -4.49 -11.49 -7.69
C LEU A 15 -4.91 -10.24 -8.47
N LEU A 16 -6.21 -9.91 -8.47
CA LEU A 16 -6.70 -8.67 -9.08
C LEU A 16 -6.14 -7.43 -8.38
N ALA A 17 -6.10 -7.45 -7.04
CA ALA A 17 -5.50 -6.38 -6.26
C ALA A 17 -4.01 -6.19 -6.60
N PHE A 18 -3.24 -7.26 -6.83
CA PHE A 18 -1.84 -7.13 -7.25
C PHE A 18 -1.67 -6.53 -8.64
N VAL A 19 -2.57 -6.81 -9.58
CA VAL A 19 -2.58 -6.15 -10.90
C VAL A 19 -2.80 -4.65 -10.72
N MET A 20 -3.78 -4.26 -9.90
CA MET A 20 -4.07 -2.85 -9.60
C MET A 20 -2.92 -2.17 -8.84
N ALA A 21 -2.31 -2.87 -7.89
CA ALA A 21 -1.16 -2.41 -7.13
C ALA A 21 0.03 -2.12 -8.05
N ARG A 22 0.34 -3.06 -8.96
CA ARG A 22 1.39 -2.89 -9.96
C ARG A 22 1.14 -1.63 -10.81
N ASN A 23 -0.08 -1.48 -11.31
CA ASN A 23 -0.45 -0.32 -12.15
C ASN A 23 -0.32 0.99 -11.36
N GLY A 24 -0.80 1.03 -10.12
CA GLY A 24 -0.74 2.22 -9.27
C GLY A 24 0.68 2.60 -8.82
N LEU A 25 1.49 1.62 -8.40
CA LEU A 25 2.87 1.84 -7.99
C LEU A 25 3.76 2.24 -9.17
N ALA A 26 3.49 1.69 -10.36
CA ALA A 26 4.16 2.03 -11.60
C ALA A 26 3.52 3.20 -12.36
N ALA A 27 2.67 4.02 -11.73
CA ALA A 27 1.91 5.10 -12.36
C ALA A 27 2.74 6.07 -13.20
N GLY A 28 4.02 6.28 -12.85
CA GLY A 28 4.92 7.10 -13.66
C GLY A 28 5.14 6.59 -15.10
N ARG A 29 4.80 5.32 -15.38
CA ARG A 29 4.85 4.72 -16.72
C ARG A 29 3.51 4.79 -17.47
N LEU A 30 2.44 5.21 -16.80
CA LEU A 30 1.08 5.31 -17.37
C LEU A 30 0.75 6.70 -17.92
N LEU A 31 1.75 7.60 -18.00
CA LEU A 31 1.60 8.96 -18.55
C LEU A 31 0.91 8.98 -19.93
N PRO A 32 1.29 8.11 -20.90
CA PRO A 32 0.65 8.11 -22.22
C PRO A 32 -0.82 7.64 -22.20
N PHE A 33 -1.26 6.96 -21.14
CA PHE A 33 -2.67 6.58 -20.97
C PHE A 33 -3.50 7.77 -20.45
N HIS A 34 -2.97 8.51 -19.46
CA HIS A 34 -3.65 9.67 -18.90
C HIS A 34 -3.82 10.82 -19.90
N GLU A 35 -2.82 11.05 -20.77
CA GLU A 35 -2.90 12.01 -21.88
C GLU A 35 -4.04 11.67 -22.84
N ARG A 36 -4.10 10.40 -23.28
CA ARG A 36 -5.16 9.90 -24.17
C ARG A 36 -6.55 9.97 -23.55
N ALA A 37 -6.68 9.69 -22.25
CA ALA A 37 -7.96 9.67 -21.56
C ALA A 37 -8.48 11.09 -21.25
N SER A 38 -7.60 12.02 -20.91
CA SER A 38 -7.98 13.40 -20.56
C SER A 38 -8.04 14.35 -21.77
N GLY A 39 -7.47 13.96 -22.91
CA GLY A 39 -7.32 14.82 -24.08
C GLY A 39 -6.39 16.02 -23.84
N ARG A 40 -5.65 16.02 -22.72
CA ARG A 40 -4.71 17.06 -22.34
C ARG A 40 -3.31 16.49 -22.26
N ASP A 41 -2.36 17.23 -22.79
CA ASP A 41 -0.95 16.91 -22.64
C ASP A 41 -0.57 16.97 -21.15
N TRP A 42 0.12 15.94 -20.68
CA TRP A 42 0.64 15.88 -19.32
C TRP A 42 1.68 16.96 -19.07
N GLU A 43 2.37 17.41 -20.12
CA GLU A 43 3.31 18.52 -20.04
C GLU A 43 2.62 19.85 -19.71
N ALA A 44 1.33 19.99 -20.02
CA ALA A 44 0.55 21.18 -19.72
C ALA A 44 0.22 21.35 -18.22
N LEU A 45 0.33 20.28 -17.42
CA LEU A 45 0.21 20.37 -15.96
C LEU A 45 1.49 20.94 -15.35
N SER A 46 1.36 21.69 -14.25
CA SER A 46 2.50 22.10 -13.46
C SER A 46 3.22 20.88 -12.87
N ALA A 47 4.52 21.01 -12.59
CA ALA A 47 5.29 19.97 -11.93
C ALA A 47 4.67 19.52 -10.59
N ALA A 48 4.05 20.47 -9.86
CA ALA A 48 3.37 20.21 -8.61
C ALA A 48 2.10 19.35 -8.79
N GLU A 49 1.25 19.69 -9.76
CA GLU A 49 0.04 18.91 -10.06
C GLU A 49 0.37 17.48 -10.47
N ARG A 50 1.41 17.30 -11.31
CA ARG A 50 1.90 15.97 -11.69
C ARG A 50 2.41 15.19 -10.49
N ALA A 51 3.14 15.83 -9.58
CA ALA A 51 3.65 15.19 -8.37
C ALA A 51 2.51 14.74 -7.44
N VAL A 52 1.47 15.57 -7.26
CA VAL A 52 0.27 15.23 -6.47
C VAL A 52 -0.46 14.05 -7.10
N ALA A 53 -0.73 14.09 -8.41
CA ALA A 53 -1.40 13.00 -9.10
C ALA A 53 -0.64 11.68 -8.96
N LEU A 54 0.69 11.69 -9.19
CA LEU A 54 1.52 10.50 -9.01
C LEU A 54 1.54 10.00 -7.56
N ALA A 55 1.55 10.90 -6.58
CA ALA A 55 1.50 10.52 -5.17
C ALA A 55 0.17 9.84 -4.82
N LEU A 56 -0.96 10.39 -5.28
CA LEU A 56 -2.29 9.80 -5.07
C LEU A 56 -2.38 8.41 -5.72
N THR A 57 -1.95 8.27 -6.97
CA THR A 57 -2.00 7.00 -7.69
C THR A 57 -1.10 5.94 -7.04
N ARG A 58 0.10 6.32 -6.58
CA ARG A 58 1.00 5.42 -5.85
C ARG A 58 0.44 5.02 -4.49
N SER A 59 -0.20 5.94 -3.77
CA SER A 59 -0.88 5.64 -2.50
C SER A 59 -2.04 4.67 -2.69
N LEU A 60 -2.82 4.83 -3.77
CA LEU A 60 -3.85 3.86 -4.16
C LEU A 60 -3.25 2.50 -4.49
N GLY A 61 -2.16 2.47 -5.28
CA GLY A 61 -1.44 1.23 -5.60
C GLY A 61 -0.88 0.53 -4.36
N LEU A 62 -0.36 1.30 -3.40
CA LEU A 62 0.08 0.78 -2.10
C LEU A 62 -1.10 0.19 -1.31
N GLY A 63 -2.26 0.86 -1.30
CA GLY A 63 -3.48 0.33 -0.70
C GLY A 63 -3.86 -1.03 -1.29
N PHE A 64 -3.90 -1.14 -2.62
CA PHE A 64 -4.18 -2.42 -3.30
C PHE A 64 -3.15 -3.51 -2.98
N LEU A 65 -1.86 -3.16 -2.86
CA LEU A 65 -0.82 -4.12 -2.46
C LEU A 65 -1.13 -4.71 -1.09
N ILE A 66 -1.42 -3.85 -0.11
CA ILE A 66 -1.73 -4.25 1.26
C ILE A 66 -3.02 -5.06 1.32
N THR A 67 -4.06 -4.65 0.60
CA THR A 67 -5.30 -5.43 0.50
C THR A 67 -5.04 -6.82 -0.06
N GLY A 68 -4.27 -6.94 -1.16
CA GLY A 68 -3.95 -8.23 -1.75
C GLY A 68 -3.18 -9.14 -0.80
N LEU A 69 -2.16 -8.61 -0.11
CA LEU A 69 -1.38 -9.39 0.86
C LEU A 69 -2.22 -9.78 2.09
N ALA A 70 -3.10 -8.91 2.57
CA ALA A 70 -3.99 -9.21 3.69
C ALA A 70 -4.99 -10.32 3.33
N LEU A 71 -5.55 -10.29 2.12
CA LEU A 71 -6.44 -11.34 1.62
C LEU A 71 -5.72 -12.68 1.44
N LEU A 72 -4.45 -12.68 1.01
CA LEU A 72 -3.64 -13.90 1.00
C LEU A 72 -3.36 -14.42 2.41
N ALA A 73 -3.05 -13.52 3.36
CA ALA A 73 -2.85 -13.91 4.75
C ALA A 73 -4.12 -14.52 5.35
N ALA A 74 -5.30 -13.96 5.05
CA ALA A 74 -6.59 -14.51 5.45
C ALA A 74 -6.87 -15.87 4.78
N ALA A 75 -6.58 -16.01 3.48
CA ALA A 75 -6.73 -17.29 2.78
C ALA A 75 -5.79 -18.37 3.31
N GLY A 76 -4.62 -17.97 3.81
CA GLY A 76 -3.61 -18.82 4.43
C GLY A 76 -3.72 -18.91 5.96
N GLU A 77 -4.79 -18.40 6.59
CA GLU A 77 -4.92 -18.35 8.06
C GLU A 77 -4.70 -19.71 8.71
N VAL A 78 -5.23 -20.78 8.11
CA VAL A 78 -5.09 -22.16 8.59
C VAL A 78 -3.62 -22.58 8.73
N LEU A 79 -2.73 -22.02 7.91
CA LEU A 79 -1.29 -22.29 7.94
C LEU A 79 -0.54 -21.37 8.92
N LEU A 80 -1.02 -20.13 9.08
CA LEU A 80 -0.36 -19.11 9.90
C LEU A 80 -0.74 -19.21 11.39
N GLY A 81 -1.94 -19.72 11.68
CA GLY A 81 -2.54 -19.59 13.00
C GLY A 81 -2.74 -18.14 13.43
N ALA A 82 -3.28 -17.93 14.63
CA ALA A 82 -3.59 -16.58 15.12
C ALA A 82 -2.33 -15.69 15.27
N ALA A 83 -1.25 -16.26 15.81
CA ALA A 83 0.01 -15.52 16.01
C ALA A 83 0.68 -15.15 14.68
N GLY A 84 0.71 -16.07 13.71
CA GLY A 84 1.28 -15.81 12.38
C GLY A 84 0.45 -14.79 11.59
N LEU A 85 -0.88 -14.84 11.69
CA LEU A 85 -1.76 -13.84 11.08
C LEU A 85 -1.55 -12.46 11.70
N ALA A 86 -1.45 -12.36 13.02
CA ALA A 86 -1.18 -11.09 13.71
C ALA A 86 0.18 -10.50 13.30
N ALA A 87 1.23 -11.32 13.23
CA ALA A 87 2.55 -10.90 12.75
C ALA A 87 2.51 -10.44 11.29
N ALA A 88 1.77 -11.14 10.42
CA ALA A 88 1.57 -10.75 9.02
C ALA A 88 0.88 -9.38 8.94
N LEU A 89 -0.23 -9.17 9.64
CA LEU A 89 -0.94 -7.88 9.66
C LEU A 89 -0.07 -6.73 10.19
N ALA A 90 0.73 -6.97 11.24
CA ALA A 90 1.69 -5.99 11.74
C ALA A 90 2.74 -5.64 10.68
N GLY A 91 3.31 -6.64 10.00
CA GLY A 91 4.24 -6.43 8.89
C GLY A 91 3.62 -5.61 7.75
N LEU A 92 2.36 -5.90 7.39
CA LEU A 92 1.63 -5.13 6.38
C LEU A 92 1.39 -3.68 6.81
N ALA A 93 1.05 -3.44 8.07
CA ALA A 93 0.89 -2.10 8.62
C ALA A 93 2.22 -1.31 8.54
N VAL A 94 3.36 -1.94 8.82
CA VAL A 94 4.69 -1.31 8.65
C VAL A 94 4.95 -0.97 7.18
N VAL A 95 4.73 -1.92 6.25
CA VAL A 95 4.93 -1.68 4.81
C VAL A 95 4.06 -0.53 4.32
N PHE A 96 2.79 -0.47 4.74
CA PHE A 96 1.87 0.59 4.38
C PHE A 96 2.35 1.96 4.90
N THR A 97 2.64 2.04 6.19
CA THR A 97 3.00 3.30 6.86
C THR A 97 4.34 3.84 6.38
N VAL A 98 5.35 2.98 6.18
CA VAL A 98 6.64 3.37 5.59
C VAL A 98 6.46 3.78 4.13
N GLY A 99 5.71 3.01 3.34
CA GLY A 99 5.43 3.36 1.94
C GLY A 99 4.76 4.72 1.80
N LEU A 100 3.76 4.99 2.64
CA LEU A 100 3.05 6.26 2.68
C LEU A 100 3.96 7.42 3.12
N ALA A 101 4.84 7.18 4.10
CA ALA A 101 5.86 8.15 4.51
C ALA A 101 6.77 8.52 3.34
N VAL A 102 7.28 7.54 2.60
CA VAL A 102 8.15 7.76 1.43
C VAL A 102 7.43 8.54 0.34
N ILE A 103 6.17 8.18 0.02
CA ILE A 103 5.38 8.88 -0.99
C ILE A 103 5.16 10.34 -0.58
N ASN A 104 4.71 10.59 0.65
CA ASN A 104 4.43 11.93 1.15
C ASN A 104 5.69 12.78 1.29
N HIS A 105 6.81 12.19 1.70
CA HIS A 105 8.09 12.89 1.80
C HIS A 105 8.59 13.33 0.42
N ARG A 106 8.51 12.46 -0.58
CA ARG A 106 8.84 12.79 -1.98
C ARG A 106 7.90 13.85 -2.54
N LEU A 107 6.61 13.80 -2.21
CA LEU A 107 5.66 14.83 -2.60
C LEU A 107 6.07 16.19 -2.01
N GLN A 108 6.32 16.27 -0.70
CA GLN A 108 6.76 17.50 -0.04
C GLN A 108 8.03 18.07 -0.70
N ALA A 109 9.01 17.21 -1.01
CA ALA A 109 10.21 17.65 -1.70
C ALA A 109 9.93 18.23 -3.10
N ALA A 110 8.90 17.73 -3.79
CA ALA A 110 8.52 18.19 -5.13
C ALA A 110 7.64 19.46 -5.12
N VAL A 111 6.77 19.62 -4.12
CA VAL A 111 5.79 20.75 -4.07
C VAL A 111 6.19 21.87 -3.10
N GLY A 112 7.18 21.65 -2.22
CA GLY A 112 7.63 22.62 -1.24
C GLY A 112 6.67 22.86 -0.06
N THR A 113 5.48 22.28 -0.08
CA THR A 113 4.50 22.39 1.00
C THR A 113 4.59 21.21 1.98
N PRO A 114 4.39 21.44 3.29
CA PRO A 114 4.41 20.37 4.29
C PRO A 114 3.37 19.28 4.00
N THR A 115 3.79 18.02 4.05
CA THR A 115 2.90 16.84 3.96
C THR A 115 2.96 16.03 5.26
N PRO A 116 1.97 15.18 5.57
CA PRO A 116 1.90 14.44 6.85
C PRO A 116 2.85 13.23 6.94
N TRP A 117 3.99 13.21 6.23
CA TRP A 117 4.90 12.05 6.17
C TRP A 117 5.45 11.64 7.54
N LYS A 118 5.65 12.59 8.46
CA LYS A 118 6.09 12.30 9.84
C LYS A 118 5.05 11.47 10.60
N GLY A 119 3.77 11.75 10.41
CA GLY A 119 2.69 10.97 11.04
C GLY A 119 2.72 9.51 10.59
N SER A 120 2.98 9.27 9.30
CA SER A 120 3.16 7.92 8.76
C SER A 120 4.39 7.22 9.37
N LEU A 121 5.51 7.92 9.59
CA LEU A 121 6.67 7.34 10.29
C LEU A 121 6.39 7.03 11.76
N TYR A 122 5.69 7.91 12.48
CA TYR A 122 5.31 7.65 13.86
C TYR A 122 4.42 6.41 13.96
N ALA A 123 3.47 6.25 13.04
CA ALA A 123 2.66 5.04 12.96
C ALA A 123 3.52 3.79 12.72
N ALA A 124 4.47 3.83 11.78
CA ALA A 124 5.39 2.72 11.52
C ALA A 124 6.20 2.34 12.77
N THR A 125 6.77 3.32 13.47
CA THR A 125 7.53 3.10 14.71
C THR A 125 6.65 2.48 15.80
N LEU A 126 5.43 3.00 16.01
CA LEU A 126 4.51 2.44 17.00
C LEU A 126 4.08 1.01 16.65
N THR A 127 3.88 0.69 15.37
CA THR A 127 3.60 -0.68 14.94
C THR A 127 4.78 -1.62 15.24
N LEU A 128 6.02 -1.19 14.98
CA LEU A 128 7.21 -1.99 15.29
C LEU A 128 7.38 -2.21 16.79
N LEU A 129 7.16 -1.17 17.60
CA LEU A 129 7.20 -1.27 19.06
C LEU A 129 6.11 -2.21 19.58
N GLY A 130 4.89 -2.12 19.05
CA GLY A 130 3.79 -3.03 19.38
C GLY A 130 4.12 -4.48 19.02
N LEU A 131 4.67 -4.72 17.83
CA LEU A 131 5.09 -6.07 17.42
C LEU A 131 6.18 -6.63 18.34
N ALA A 132 7.21 -5.83 18.67
CA ALA A 132 8.26 -6.24 19.58
C ALA A 132 7.72 -6.58 20.97
N ALA A 133 6.81 -5.75 21.51
CA ALA A 133 6.14 -6.02 22.77
C ALA A 133 5.33 -7.33 22.72
N CYS A 134 4.54 -7.56 21.68
CA CYS A 134 3.78 -8.80 21.51
C CYS A 134 4.69 -10.03 21.45
N LEU A 135 5.83 -9.96 20.75
CA LEU A 135 6.77 -11.07 20.65
C LEU A 135 7.44 -11.41 21.99
N ILE A 136 7.74 -10.40 22.82
CA ILE A 136 8.31 -10.62 24.17
C ILE A 136 7.29 -11.32 25.09
N TRP A 137 6.00 -10.98 24.98
CA TRP A 137 4.95 -11.55 25.82
C TRP A 137 4.43 -12.91 25.37
N LEU A 138 4.75 -13.34 24.14
CA LEU A 138 4.37 -14.65 23.59
C LEU A 138 5.45 -15.74 23.80
N GLN A 139 6.62 -15.37 24.32
CA GLN A 139 7.68 -16.29 24.76
C GLN A 139 7.45 -16.73 26.21
#